data_AF-A0A1J0LMT0-F1
#
_entry.id   AF-A0A1J0LMT0-F1
#
_cell.length_a   1.000
_cell.length_b   1.000
_cell.length_c   1.000
_cell.angle_alpha   90.00
_cell.angle_beta   90.00
_cell.angle_gamma   90.00
#
_symmetry.space_group_name_H-M   'P 1'
#
loop_
_entity.id
_entity.type
_entity.pdbx_description
1 polymer ?
#
loop_
_entity_poly.entity_id
_entity_poly.type
_entity_poly.pdbx_seq_one_letter_code
_entity_poly.pdbx_strand_id
1 'polypeptide(L)'
;MNSKTLKTIYWVSTGLLSLLMLFSAIMYFAKNDMVQESFIKLGYPTYIIYPLAIAKILAIITLLSKKTGTLKEWVYAGLFFDLVLALSAHIMVNDGEFLPAAIGLILLALSYSFNKQLFKI
;
A
#
# COMPACT_ATOMS: atom_id res chain seq x y z
N MET A 1 18.77 -7.85 -16.87
CA MET A 1 17.51 -8.59 -17.14
C MET A 1 16.95 -8.15 -18.48
N ASN A 2 16.23 -9.02 -19.21
CA ASN A 2 15.54 -8.57 -20.42
C ASN A 2 14.26 -7.77 -20.06
N SER A 3 13.74 -6.99 -21.02
CA SER A 3 12.58 -6.12 -20.81
C SER A 3 11.28 -6.85 -20.41
N LYS A 4 11.07 -8.09 -20.89
CA LYS A 4 9.95 -8.95 -20.50
C LYS A 4 10.04 -9.31 -19.03
N THR A 5 11.20 -9.74 -18.54
CA THR A 5 11.38 -10.09 -17.11
C THR A 5 11.14 -8.88 -16.21
N LEU A 6 11.69 -7.71 -16.54
CA LEU A 6 11.45 -6.46 -15.79
C LEU A 6 9.96 -6.13 -15.71
N LYS A 7 9.27 -6.22 -16.85
CA LYS A 7 7.83 -5.97 -16.96
C LYS A 7 7.01 -6.97 -16.14
N THR A 8 7.37 -8.24 -16.15
CA THR A 8 6.71 -9.27 -15.32
C THR A 8 6.85 -8.95 -13.84
N ILE A 9 8.07 -8.67 -13.35
CA ILE A 9 8.27 -8.36 -11.91
C ILE A 9 7.50 -7.10 -11.53
N TYR A 10 7.52 -6.06 -12.36
CA TYR A 10 6.74 -4.84 -12.13
C TYR A 10 5.24 -5.15 -11.99
N TRP A 11 4.63 -5.86 -12.94
CA TRP A 11 3.19 -6.12 -12.89
C TRP A 11 2.79 -7.10 -11.79
N VAL A 12 3.62 -8.10 -11.49
CA VAL A 12 3.38 -9.02 -10.37
C VAL A 12 3.45 -8.27 -9.03
N SER A 13 4.52 -7.50 -8.79
CA SER A 13 4.66 -6.73 -7.55
C SER A 13 3.57 -5.67 -7.39
N THR A 14 3.26 -4.93 -8.45
CA THR A 14 2.19 -3.92 -8.46
C THR A 14 0.82 -4.55 -8.26
N GLY A 15 0.55 -5.70 -8.90
CA GLY A 15 -0.70 -6.44 -8.74
C GLY A 15 -0.89 -6.95 -7.32
N LEU A 16 0.13 -7.58 -6.74
CA LEU A 16 0.08 -8.08 -5.36
C LEU A 16 -0.04 -6.94 -4.34
N LEU A 17 0.70 -5.84 -4.52
CA LEU A 17 0.56 -4.64 -3.70
C LEU A 17 -0.86 -4.09 -3.78
N SER A 18 -1.40 -4.00 -5.00
CA SER A 18 -2.77 -3.49 -5.22
C SER A 18 -3.81 -4.38 -4.57
N LEU A 19 -3.66 -5.70 -4.64
CA LEU A 19 -4.55 -6.66 -3.96
C LEU A 19 -4.49 -6.51 -2.45
N LEU A 20 -3.29 -6.38 -1.87
CA LEU A 20 -3.11 -6.17 -0.44
C LEU A 20 -3.77 -4.87 0.03
N MET A 21 -3.55 -3.77 -0.70
CA MET A 21 -4.18 -2.47 -0.40
C MET A 21 -5.69 -2.51 -0.58
N LEU A 22 -6.18 -3.21 -1.60
CA LEU A 22 -7.61 -3.33 -1.87
C LEU A 22 -8.30 -4.14 -0.77
N PHE A 23 -7.70 -5.25 -0.35
CA PHE A 23 -8.18 -6.05 0.76
C PHE A 23 -8.27 -5.21 2.04
N SER A 24 -7.21 -4.45 2.36
CA SER A 24 -7.21 -3.52 3.50
C SER A 24 -8.35 -2.49 3.41
N ALA A 25 -8.53 -1.85 2.24
CA ALA A 25 -9.59 -0.87 2.05
C ALA A 25 -11.00 -1.49 2.14
N ILE A 26 -11.21 -2.68 1.58
CA ILE A 26 -12.48 -3.43 1.69
C ILE A 26 -12.78 -3.72 3.16
N MET A 27 -11.79 -4.15 3.95
CA MET A 27 -11.98 -4.42 5.38
C MET A 27 -12.45 -3.17 6.14
N TYR A 28 -11.95 -1.99 5.79
CA TYR A 28 -12.36 -0.72 6.42
C TYR A 28 -13.84 -0.42 6.21
N PHE A 29 -14.41 -0.83 5.06
CA PHE A 29 -15.84 -0.67 4.77
C PHE A 29 -16.69 -1.84 5.28
N ALA A 30 -16.27 -3.08 5.02
CA ALA A 30 -17.07 -4.28 5.28
C ALA A 30 -17.03 -4.75 6.73
N LYS A 31 -15.97 -4.41 7.47
CA LYS A 31 -15.72 -4.82 8.86
C LYS A 31 -15.29 -3.63 9.72
N ASN A 32 -16.00 -2.51 9.56
CA ASN A 32 -15.62 -1.24 10.16
C ASN A 32 -15.47 -1.31 11.69
N ASP A 33 -16.38 -1.97 12.41
CA ASP A 33 -16.32 -2.10 13.87
C ASP A 33 -15.01 -2.78 14.32
N MET A 34 -14.65 -3.89 13.67
CA MET A 34 -13.40 -4.62 13.95
C MET A 34 -12.16 -3.77 13.64
N VAL A 35 -12.21 -2.98 12.56
CA VAL A 35 -11.12 -2.06 12.19
C VAL A 35 -11.03 -0.91 13.19
N GLN A 36 -12.16 -0.36 13.66
CA GLN A 36 -12.17 0.67 14.69
C GLN A 36 -11.51 0.17 15.97
N GLU A 37 -11.84 -1.04 16.43
CA GLU A 37 -11.19 -1.66 17.59
C GLU A 37 -9.67 -1.79 17.40
N SER A 38 -9.22 -2.22 16.22
CA SER A 38 -7.79 -2.28 15.88
C SER A 38 -7.14 -0.90 15.93
N PHE A 39 -7.74 0.12 15.31
CA PHE A 39 -7.22 1.49 15.33
C PHE A 39 -7.14 2.08 16.74
N ILE A 40 -8.14 1.84 17.58
CA ILE A 40 -8.15 2.26 18.98
C ILE A 40 -7.01 1.60 19.76
N LYS A 41 -6.79 0.29 19.56
CA LYS A 41 -5.65 -0.44 20.18
C LYS A 41 -4.30 0.16 19.75
N LEU A 42 -4.20 0.58 18.48
CA LEU A 42 -3.01 1.25 17.93
C LEU A 42 -2.87 2.72 18.37
N GLY A 43 -3.85 3.28 19.10
CA GLY A 43 -3.84 4.67 19.57
C GLY A 43 -4.26 5.70 18.51
N TYR A 44 -4.93 5.26 17.43
CA TYR A 44 -5.38 6.13 16.35
C TYR A 44 -6.86 6.51 16.46
N PRO A 45 -7.24 7.74 16.08
CA PRO A 45 -8.64 8.15 16.05
C PRO A 45 -9.39 7.47 14.90
N THR A 46 -10.62 7.02 15.14
CA THR A 46 -11.39 6.21 14.17
C THR A 46 -11.85 6.97 12.93
N TYR A 47 -11.97 8.30 12.98
CA TYR A 47 -12.42 9.09 11.83
C TYR A 47 -11.50 8.98 10.61
N ILE A 48 -10.24 8.58 10.78
CA ILE A 48 -9.25 8.47 9.70
C ILE A 48 -9.47 7.22 8.82
N ILE A 49 -10.25 6.25 9.29
CA ILE A 49 -10.42 4.95 8.62
C ILE A 49 -10.97 5.14 7.20
N TYR A 50 -12.10 5.83 7.03
CA TYR A 50 -12.69 6.01 5.70
C TYR A 50 -11.86 6.90 4.76
N PRO A 51 -11.33 8.07 5.19
CA PRO A 51 -10.39 8.82 4.38
C PRO A 51 -9.20 7.99 3.90
N LEU A 52 -8.63 7.16 4.78
CA LEU A 52 -7.50 6.29 4.45
C LEU A 52 -7.90 5.19 3.45
N ALA A 53 -9.08 4.59 3.59
CA ALA A 53 -9.60 3.63 2.61
C ALA A 53 -9.76 4.26 1.22
N ILE A 54 -10.32 5.47 1.14
CA ILE A 54 -10.49 6.19 -0.12
C ILE A 54 -9.11 6.49 -0.74
N ALA A 55 -8.15 6.96 0.05
CA ALA A 55 -6.79 7.21 -0.40
C ALA A 55 -6.13 5.93 -0.96
N LYS A 56 -6.29 4.79 -0.29
CA LYS A 56 -5.80 3.47 -0.77
C LYS A 56 -6.42 3.09 -2.11
N ILE A 57 -7.72 3.31 -2.31
CA ILE A 57 -8.40 3.03 -3.59
C ILE A 57 -7.86 3.93 -4.71
N LEU A 58 -7.69 5.23 -4.45
CA LEU A 58 -7.12 6.17 -5.42
C LEU A 58 -5.66 5.83 -5.80
N ALA A 59 -4.88 5.38 -4.82
CA ALA A 59 -3.53 4.88 -5.02
C ALA A 59 -3.51 3.66 -5.96
N ILE A 60 -4.37 2.67 -5.71
CA ILE A 60 -4.50 1.46 -6.56
C ILE A 60 -4.87 1.83 -8.00
N ILE A 61 -5.88 2.69 -8.17
CA ILE A 61 -6.29 3.16 -9.51
C ILE A 61 -5.12 3.81 -10.23
N THR A 62 -4.33 4.62 -9.53
CA THR A 62 -3.16 5.28 -10.10
C THR A 62 -2.06 4.29 -10.47
N LEU A 63 -1.75 3.32 -9.60
CA LEU A 63 -0.72 2.30 -9.85
C LEU A 63 -1.05 1.42 -11.06
N LEU A 64 -2.31 0.97 -11.18
CA LEU A 64 -2.75 0.10 -12.27
C LEU A 64 -2.98 0.86 -13.58
N SER A 65 -3.12 2.18 -13.53
CA SER A 65 -3.25 3.01 -14.72
C SER A 65 -1.91 3.16 -15.47
N LYS A 66 -2.00 3.55 -16.75
CA LYS A 66 -0.84 3.97 -17.56
C LYS A 66 -0.30 5.35 -17.17
N LYS A 67 -0.79 5.98 -16.09
CA LYS A 67 -0.30 7.29 -15.65
C LYS A 67 1.18 7.20 -15.25
N THR A 68 1.95 8.18 -15.69
CA THR A 68 3.35 8.38 -15.31
C THR A 68 3.52 9.83 -14.84
N GLY A 69 4.66 10.13 -14.23
CA GLY A 69 4.99 11.46 -13.71
C GLY A 69 4.67 11.63 -12.23
N THR A 70 4.64 12.90 -11.78
CA THR A 70 4.59 13.32 -10.37
C THR A 70 3.47 12.68 -9.55
N LEU A 71 2.29 12.46 -10.14
CA LEU A 71 1.18 11.82 -9.41
C LEU A 71 1.51 10.39 -8.99
N LYS A 72 2.21 9.61 -9.83
CA LYS A 72 2.61 8.24 -9.50
C LYS A 72 3.70 8.24 -8.43
N GLU A 73 4.62 9.20 -8.47
CA GLU A 73 5.61 9.42 -7.41
C GLU A 73 4.95 9.76 -6.07
N TRP A 74 3.93 10.62 -6.05
CA TRP A 74 3.17 10.93 -4.84
C TRP A 74 2.45 9.70 -4.29
N VAL A 75 1.91 8.85 -5.16
CA VAL A 75 1.27 7.59 -4.74
C VAL A 75 2.30 6.63 -4.14
N TYR A 76 3.48 6.49 -4.74
CA TYR A 76 4.55 5.68 -4.15
C TYR A 76 5.00 6.21 -2.79
N ALA A 77 5.19 7.53 -2.66
CA ALA A 77 5.55 8.17 -1.39
C ALA A 77 4.45 8.01 -0.33
N GLY A 78 3.19 8.23 -0.69
CA GLY A 78 2.05 8.08 0.21
C GLY A 78 1.90 6.65 0.73
N LEU A 79 2.00 5.66 -0.15
CA LEU A 79 1.96 4.24 0.25
C LEU A 79 3.19 3.85 1.09
N PHE A 80 4.36 4.42 0.81
CA PHE A 80 5.55 4.19 1.63
C PHE A 80 5.32 4.65 3.07
N PHE A 81 4.84 5.89 3.26
CA PHE A 81 4.57 6.40 4.60
C PHE A 81 3.44 5.63 5.30
N ASP A 82 2.33 5.32 4.61
CA ASP A 82 1.24 4.50 5.15
C ASP A 82 1.77 3.16 5.69
N LEU A 83 2.55 2.44 4.87
CA LEU A 83 3.09 1.14 5.23
C LEU A 83 4.15 1.19 6.34
N VAL A 84 5.06 2.18 6.33
CA VAL A 84 6.06 2.35 7.39
C VAL A 84 5.40 2.68 8.72
N LEU A 85 4.40 3.57 8.72
CA LEU A 85 3.67 3.95 9.92
C LEU A 85 2.83 2.78 10.46
N ALA A 86 2.16 2.02 9.58
CA ALA A 86 1.45 0.81 9.95
C ALA A 86 2.38 -0.24 10.57
N LEU A 87 3.53 -0.52 9.92
CA LEU A 87 4.54 -1.44 10.44
C LEU A 87 5.00 -1.02 11.84
N SER A 88 5.32 0.26 12.00
CA SER A 88 5.81 0.82 13.26
C SER A 88 4.75 0.73 14.36
N ALA A 89 3.49 1.01 14.05
CA ALA A 89 2.39 0.93 15.00
C ALA A 89 2.20 -0.49 15.55
N HIS A 90 2.16 -1.50 14.68
CA HIS A 90 2.03 -2.90 15.08
C HIS A 90 3.25 -3.40 15.89
N ILE A 91 4.46 -2.98 15.53
CA ILE A 91 5.67 -3.28 16.33
C ILE A 91 5.58 -2.63 17.71
N MET A 92 5.14 -1.38 17.80
CA MET A 92 5.06 -0.63 19.05
C MET A 92 4.08 -1.26 20.05
N VAL A 93 2.93 -1.76 19.59
CA VAL A 93 1.95 -2.44 20.45
C VAL A 93 2.22 -3.94 20.62
N ASN A 94 3.21 -4.48 19.90
CA ASN A 94 3.65 -5.88 19.94
C ASN A 94 2.50 -6.88 19.75
N ASP A 95 1.61 -6.62 18.78
CA ASP A 95 0.44 -7.47 18.49
C ASP A 95 0.72 -8.59 17.48
N GLY A 96 1.89 -8.57 16.82
CA GLY A 96 2.27 -9.55 15.80
C GLY A 96 1.63 -9.33 14.42
N GLU A 97 0.84 -8.27 14.23
CA GLU A 97 0.09 -8.00 12.99
C GLU A 97 0.88 -7.14 11.97
N PHE A 98 2.20 -7.04 12.12
CA PHE A 98 3.07 -6.21 11.28
C PHE A 98 3.37 -6.81 9.89
N LEU A 99 3.12 -8.12 9.70
CA LEU A 99 3.54 -8.86 8.50
C LEU A 99 2.95 -8.32 7.18
N PRO A 100 1.64 -7.96 7.08
CA PRO A 100 1.10 -7.36 5.86
C PRO A 100 1.79 -6.05 5.48
N ALA A 101 2.15 -5.22 6.45
CA ALA A 101 2.86 -3.97 6.21
C ALA A 101 4.30 -4.23 5.70
N ALA A 102 5.00 -5.20 6.29
CA ALA A 102 6.35 -5.59 5.84
C ALA A 102 6.35 -6.12 4.39
N ILE A 103 5.41 -7.01 4.06
CA ILE A 103 5.23 -7.55 2.70
C ILE A 103 4.87 -6.41 1.74
N GLY A 104 3.97 -5.52 2.14
CA GLY A 104 3.60 -4.33 1.39
C GLY A 104 4.81 -3.46 1.02
N LEU A 105 5.73 -3.22 1.97
CA LEU A 105 6.95 -2.43 1.72
C LEU A 105 7.87 -3.08 0.70
N ILE A 106 8.04 -4.40 0.77
CA ILE A 106 8.86 -5.15 -0.20
C ILE A 106 8.24 -5.05 -1.60
N LEU A 107 6.92 -5.28 -1.70
CA LEU A 107 6.20 -5.19 -2.97
C LEU A 107 6.24 -3.75 -3.54
N LEU A 108 6.14 -2.73 -2.68
CA LEU A 108 6.25 -1.33 -3.06
C LEU A 108 7.65 -1.00 -3.59
N ALA A 109 8.71 -1.43 -2.89
CA ALA A 109 10.09 -1.20 -3.29
C ALA A 109 10.41 -1.87 -4.64
N LEU A 110 9.93 -3.10 -4.85
CA LEU A 110 10.04 -3.79 -6.13
C LEU A 110 9.25 -3.04 -7.20
N SER A 111 7.97 -2.75 -6.97
CA SER A 111 7.12 -2.03 -7.93
C SER A 111 7.76 -0.71 -8.37
N TYR A 112 8.20 0.12 -7.42
CA TYR A 112 8.85 1.40 -7.69
C TYR A 112 10.16 1.25 -8.49
N SER A 113 11.05 0.36 -8.04
CA SER A 113 12.36 0.16 -8.67
C SER A 113 12.24 -0.28 -10.14
N PHE A 114 11.31 -1.20 -10.43
CA PHE A 114 11.08 -1.68 -11.79
C PHE A 114 10.25 -0.71 -12.63
N ASN A 115 9.33 0.04 -12.02
CA ASN A 115 8.61 1.13 -12.69
C ASN A 115 9.58 2.20 -13.21
N LYS A 116 10.55 2.62 -12.38
CA LYS A 116 11.57 3.61 -12.76
C LYS A 116 12.41 3.15 -13.94
N GLN A 117 12.77 1.86 -13.98
CA GLN A 117 13.54 1.28 -15.09
C GLN A 117 12.73 1.18 -16.40
N LEU A 118 11.42 0.94 -16.32
CA LEU A 118 10.56 0.73 -17.49
C LEU A 118 10.00 2.03 -18.07
N PHE A 119 9.64 2.99 -17.21
CA PHE A 119 8.85 4.16 -17.60
C PHE A 119 9.57 5.49 -17.39
N LYS A 120 10.83 5.47 -16.90
CA LYS A 120 11.69 6.65 -16.67
C LYS A 120 10.93 7.82 -16.05
N ILE A 121 10.24 7.53 -14.94
CA ILE A 121 9.64 8.57 -14.10
C ILE A 121 10.70 9.19 -13.21
#